data_AF-A0A402CBF2-F1
#
_entry.id   AF-A0A402CBF2-F1
#
_cell.length_a   1.000
_cell.length_b   1.000
_cell.length_c   1.000
_cell.angle_alpha   90.00
_cell.angle_beta   90.00
_cell.angle_gamma   90.00
#
_symmetry.space_group_name_H-M   'P 1'
#
loop_
_entity.id
_entity.type
_entity.pdbx_description
1 polymer ?
#
loop_
_entity_poly.entity_id
_entity_poly.type
_entity_poly.pdbx_seq_one_letter_code
_entity_poly.pdbx_strand_id
1 'polypeptide(L)'
;MRGPRPTDCWIFAGAIADDGYGRFWVSRNGRQKVVRPHRYALAIELGRPLTDDEVALHEVCDNPICVRASSEALGRPHVVLGTQAQNLAGMGAKGRGGGRGQTWHWYGPDRAARAARSRALREAVRGGWDDEAVQAAFLHTDTPTLF
;
A
#
# COMPACT_ATOMS: atom_id res chain seq x y z
N MET A 1 -3.84 -3.34 -11.74
CA MET A 1 -4.16 -4.76 -11.98
C MET A 1 -4.96 -5.31 -10.80
N ARG A 2 -6.11 -5.95 -11.01
CA ARG A 2 -6.82 -6.69 -9.96
C ARG A 2 -6.18 -8.08 -9.83
N GLY A 3 -5.91 -8.53 -8.61
CA GLY A 3 -5.53 -9.92 -8.38
C GLY A 3 -6.70 -10.88 -8.62
N PRO A 4 -6.42 -12.14 -9.00
CA PRO A 4 -7.43 -13.11 -9.38
C PRO A 4 -8.22 -13.66 -8.18
N ARG A 5 -7.65 -13.67 -6.97
CA ARG A 5 -8.30 -14.28 -5.79
C ARG A 5 -8.96 -13.25 -4.87
N PRO A 6 -9.98 -13.66 -4.10
CA PRO A 6 -10.67 -12.81 -3.12
C PRO A 6 -9.81 -12.21 -2.01
N THR A 7 -8.56 -12.64 -1.83
CA THR A 7 -7.63 -12.10 -0.84
C THR A 7 -6.46 -11.36 -1.47
N ASP A 8 -6.38 -11.30 -2.80
CA ASP A 8 -5.26 -10.66 -3.47
C ASP A 8 -5.38 -9.13 -3.44
N CYS A 9 -4.23 -8.47 -3.46
CA CYS A 9 -4.16 -7.03 -3.63
C CYS A 9 -4.62 -6.61 -5.04
N TRP A 10 -5.10 -5.37 -5.17
CA TRP A 10 -5.20 -4.71 -6.47
C TRP A 10 -4.02 -3.78 -6.61
N ILE A 11 -3.11 -4.06 -7.54
CA ILE A 11 -1.81 -3.39 -7.62
C ILE A 11 -1.91 -2.17 -8.55
N PHE A 12 -1.53 -1.01 -8.04
CA PHE A 12 -1.29 0.19 -8.85
C PHE A 12 0.01 0.01 -9.65
N ALA A 13 -0.08 0.16 -10.98
CA ALA A 13 1.02 -0.10 -11.88
C ALA A 13 1.73 1.16 -12.42
N GLY A 14 1.45 2.34 -11.86
CA GLY A 14 2.02 3.61 -12.32
C GLY A 14 3.36 3.98 -11.66
N ALA A 15 3.61 5.28 -11.51
CA ALA A 15 4.84 5.80 -10.94
C ALA A 15 4.92 5.52 -9.42
N ILE A 16 6.11 5.13 -8.95
CA ILE A 16 6.39 4.77 -7.55
C ILE A 16 7.59 5.59 -7.09
N ALA A 17 7.45 6.34 -6.00
CA ALA A 17 8.55 7.12 -5.45
C ALA A 17 9.41 6.30 -4.49
N ASP A 18 10.49 6.91 -3.99
CA ASP A 18 11.49 6.25 -3.15
C ASP A 18 11.00 5.88 -1.75
N ASP A 19 9.82 6.36 -1.34
CA ASP A 19 9.15 5.90 -0.13
C ASP A 19 8.32 4.62 -0.33
N GLY A 20 8.25 4.12 -1.57
CA GLY A 20 7.49 2.95 -2.01
C GLY A 20 6.01 3.22 -2.30
N TYR A 21 5.54 4.46 -2.18
CA TYR A 21 4.16 4.80 -2.50
C TYR A 21 3.99 5.16 -3.97
N GLY A 22 2.89 4.65 -4.54
CA GLY A 22 2.43 5.06 -5.86
C GLY A 22 2.04 6.54 -5.87
N ARG A 23 2.21 7.20 -7.02
CA ARG A 23 1.83 8.60 -7.27
C ARG A 23 1.34 8.77 -8.71
N PHE A 24 0.36 9.64 -8.89
CA PHE A 24 0.00 10.17 -10.20
C PHE A 24 -0.56 11.58 -10.07
N TRP A 25 -0.66 12.28 -11.19
CA TRP A 25 -1.20 13.64 -11.25
C TRP A 25 -2.67 13.60 -11.60
N VAL A 26 -3.47 14.40 -10.89
CA VAL A 26 -4.85 14.72 -11.28
C VAL A 26 -4.92 16.21 -11.57
N SER A 27 -5.53 16.57 -12.70
CA SER A 27 -5.79 17.95 -13.08
C SER A 27 -7.27 18.27 -12.91
N ARG A 28 -7.60 19.37 -12.21
CA ARG A 28 -8.98 19.87 -12.08
C ARG A 28 -8.95 21.39 -12.05
N ASN A 29 -9.80 22.04 -12.87
CA ASN A 29 -9.91 23.50 -12.95
C ASN A 29 -8.54 24.20 -13.14
N GLY A 30 -7.70 23.67 -14.03
CA GLY A 30 -6.36 24.22 -14.30
C GLY A 30 -5.32 24.00 -13.19
N ARG A 31 -5.66 23.31 -12.09
CA ARG A 31 -4.74 22.99 -11.00
C ARG A 31 -4.35 21.51 -11.04
N GLN A 32 -3.06 21.24 -10.91
CA GLN A 32 -2.52 19.88 -10.82
C GLN A 32 -2.21 19.53 -9.36
N LYS A 33 -2.56 18.30 -8.95
CA LYS A 33 -2.20 17.76 -7.63
C LYS A 33 -1.67 16.34 -7.77
N VAL A 34 -0.56 16.06 -7.09
CA VAL A 34 -0.07 14.69 -6.91
C VAL A 34 -0.98 13.99 -5.90
N VAL A 35 -1.46 12.81 -6.26
CA VAL A 35 -2.34 11.99 -5.40
C VAL A 35 -1.74 10.61 -5.17
N ARG A 36 -2.07 10.03 -4.01
CA ARG A 36 -1.76 8.63 -3.68
C ARG A 36 -2.87 7.72 -4.21
N PRO A 37 -2.56 6.65 -4.96
CA PRO A 37 -3.55 5.74 -5.57
C PRO A 37 -4.53 5.11 -4.59
N HIS A 38 -4.05 4.60 -3.45
CA HIS A 38 -4.94 3.96 -2.46
C HIS A 38 -5.95 4.95 -1.88
N ARG A 39 -5.52 6.19 -1.63
CA ARG A 39 -6.37 7.27 -1.12
C ARG A 39 -7.40 7.70 -2.18
N TYR A 40 -7.00 7.74 -3.43
CA TYR A 40 -7.89 8.04 -4.55
C TYR A 40 -8.93 6.94 -4.79
N ALA A 41 -8.51 5.67 -4.73
CA ALA A 41 -9.42 4.52 -4.86
C ALA A 41 -10.47 4.50 -3.74
N LEU A 42 -10.08 4.79 -2.50
CA LEU A 42 -11.02 4.91 -1.39
C LEU A 42 -11.99 6.08 -1.57
N ALA A 43 -11.54 7.22 -2.11
CA ALA A 43 -12.43 8.34 -2.43
C ALA A 43 -13.49 7.99 -3.49
N ILE A 44 -13.12 7.16 -4.49
CA ILE A 44 -14.08 6.63 -5.47
C ILE A 44 -15.10 5.73 -4.78
N GLU A 45 -14.65 4.78 -3.96
CA GLU A 45 -15.53 3.87 -3.22
C GLU A 45 -16.53 4.63 -2.33
N LEU A 46 -16.07 5.68 -1.63
CA LEU A 46 -16.92 6.50 -0.77
C LEU A 46 -17.83 7.46 -1.55
N GLY A 47 -17.64 7.62 -2.87
CA GLY A 47 -18.33 8.62 -3.67
C GLY A 47 -17.99 10.08 -3.32
N ARG A 48 -16.96 10.32 -2.49
CA ARG A 48 -16.54 11.66 -2.05
C ARG A 48 -15.04 11.76 -1.75
N PRO A 49 -14.44 12.96 -1.83
CA PRO A 49 -13.08 13.17 -1.34
C PRO A 49 -12.95 12.83 0.15
N LEU A 50 -11.78 12.32 0.53
CA LEU A 50 -11.40 12.23 1.94
C LEU A 50 -11.08 13.62 2.49
N THR A 51 -11.51 13.88 3.72
CA THR A 51 -11.12 15.07 4.49
C THR A 51 -9.66 14.96 4.97
N ASP A 52 -9.11 16.04 5.50
CA ASP A 52 -7.72 16.07 5.95
C ASP A 52 -7.47 15.16 7.17
N ASP A 53 -8.49 14.93 8.00
CA ASP A 53 -8.42 14.07 9.19
C ASP A 53 -8.66 12.57 8.89
N GLU A 54 -9.14 12.27 7.68
CA GLU A 54 -9.40 10.91 7.24
C GLU A 54 -8.15 10.27 6.65
N VAL A 55 -7.89 9.02 7.03
CA VAL A 55 -6.74 8.22 6.59
C VAL A 55 -7.23 7.00 5.82
N ALA A 56 -6.56 6.69 4.72
CA ALA A 56 -6.77 5.45 3.97
C ALA A 56 -5.81 4.39 4.53
N LEU A 57 -6.34 3.50 5.39
CA LEU A 57 -5.57 2.51 6.13
C LEU A 57 -5.43 1.22 5.33
N HIS A 58 -4.22 0.68 5.30
CA HIS A 58 -4.00 -0.70 4.85
C HIS A 58 -4.21 -1.66 6.02
N GLU A 59 -5.43 -2.17 6.17
CA GLU A 59 -5.75 -3.02 7.31
C GLU A 59 -5.13 -4.41 7.16
N VAL A 60 -5.24 -5.00 5.96
CA VAL A 60 -4.87 -6.40 5.69
C VAL A 60 -3.43 -6.56 5.19
N CYS A 61 -3.03 -5.78 4.18
CA CYS A 61 -1.86 -6.13 3.35
C CYS A 61 -0.60 -5.30 3.61
N ASP A 62 -0.73 -4.12 4.24
CA ASP A 62 0.36 -3.15 4.41
C ASP A 62 1.17 -2.84 3.13
N ASN A 63 0.56 -3.03 1.97
CA ASN A 63 1.19 -2.85 0.67
C ASN A 63 0.88 -1.44 0.14
N PRO A 64 1.86 -0.52 0.06
CA PRO A 64 1.63 0.89 -0.23
C PRO A 64 1.02 1.19 -1.62
N ILE A 65 1.12 0.23 -2.54
CA ILE A 65 0.56 0.33 -3.90
C ILE A 65 -0.71 -0.51 -4.08
N CYS A 66 -1.27 -1.10 -3.01
CA CYS A 66 -2.57 -1.74 -3.06
C CYS A 66 -3.70 -0.69 -3.13
N VAL A 67 -4.61 -0.82 -4.09
CA VAL A 67 -5.75 0.08 -4.30
C VAL A 67 -7.10 -0.60 -4.10
N ARG A 68 -7.11 -1.77 -3.44
CA ARG A 68 -8.33 -2.53 -3.19
C ARG A 68 -9.15 -1.91 -2.08
N ALA A 69 -9.96 -0.91 -2.43
CA ALA A 69 -10.90 -0.24 -1.53
C ALA A 69 -12.33 -0.80 -1.62
N SER A 70 -12.66 -1.53 -2.70
CA SER A 70 -14.02 -1.97 -2.95
C SER A 70 -14.53 -2.98 -1.93
N SER A 71 -15.70 -2.68 -1.38
CA SER A 71 -16.48 -3.53 -0.48
C SER A 71 -17.41 -4.50 -1.21
N GLU A 72 -17.71 -4.24 -2.49
CA GLU A 72 -18.60 -5.07 -3.32
C GLU A 72 -17.89 -6.28 -3.96
N ALA A 73 -16.56 -6.21 -4.09
CA ALA A 73 -15.77 -7.32 -4.64
C ALA A 73 -15.69 -8.48 -3.64
N LEU A 74 -15.77 -9.73 -4.14
CA LEU A 74 -15.65 -10.94 -3.33
C LEU A 74 -14.40 -10.89 -2.42
N GLY A 75 -14.62 -11.04 -1.11
CA GLY A 75 -13.60 -10.84 -0.07
C GLY A 75 -13.78 -9.51 0.66
N ARG A 76 -12.74 -9.03 1.35
CA ARG A 76 -12.78 -7.76 2.10
C ARG A 76 -11.92 -6.67 1.45
N PRO A 77 -12.26 -5.38 1.63
CA PRO A 77 -11.37 -4.31 1.21
C PRO A 77 -10.04 -4.37 1.98
N HIS A 78 -8.95 -4.02 1.30
CA HIS A 78 -7.63 -3.90 1.92
C HIS A 78 -7.32 -2.48 2.36
N VAL A 79 -7.94 -1.50 1.70
CA VAL A 79 -7.85 -0.07 1.99
C VAL A 79 -9.18 0.38 2.57
N VAL A 80 -9.18 0.84 3.82
CA VAL A 80 -10.39 1.24 4.53
C VAL A 80 -10.25 2.66 5.06
N LEU A 81 -11.38 3.32 5.31
CA LEU A 81 -11.42 4.61 5.98
C LEU A 81 -11.05 4.42 7.47
N GLY A 82 -10.21 5.31 7.98
CA GLY A 82 -9.96 5.41 9.40
C GLY A 82 -9.38 6.76 9.79
N THR A 83 -8.86 6.83 11.00
CA THR A 83 -8.30 8.03 11.62
C THR A 83 -6.79 7.91 11.80
N GLN A 84 -6.13 9.05 12.04
CA GLN A 84 -4.71 9.03 12.40
C GLN A 84 -4.44 8.24 13.68
N ALA A 85 -5.35 8.28 14.67
CA ALA A 85 -5.23 7.49 15.89
C ALA A 85 -5.23 5.98 15.60
N GLN A 86 -6.14 5.52 14.74
CA GLN A 86 -6.19 4.12 14.30
C GLN A 86 -4.95 3.72 13.49
N ASN A 87 -4.41 4.63 12.65
CA ASN A 87 -3.15 4.40 11.94
C ASN A 87 -1.99 4.19 12.92
N LEU A 88 -1.85 5.06 13.92
CA LEU A 88 -0.80 4.97 14.93
C LEU A 88 -0.94 3.68 15.76
N ALA A 89 -2.16 3.35 16.20
CA ALA A 89 -2.44 2.11 16.93
C ALA A 89 -2.10 0.86 16.08
N GLY A 90 -2.49 0.86 14.80
CA GLY A 90 -2.17 -0.21 13.86
C GLY A 90 -0.67 -0.33 13.60
N MET A 91 0.05 0.78 13.47
CA MET A 91 1.52 0.76 13.38
C MET A 91 2.14 0.18 14.66
N GLY A 92 1.66 0.57 15.84
CA GLY A 92 2.13 0.04 17.12
C GLY A 92 1.93 -1.48 17.22
N ALA A 93 0.72 -1.96 16.94
CA ALA A 93 0.39 -3.40 16.96
C ALA A 93 1.23 -4.21 15.96
N LYS A 94 1.60 -3.62 14.83
CA LYS A 94 2.43 -4.23 13.78
C LYS A 94 3.94 -4.06 14.02
N GLY A 95 4.36 -3.54 15.18
CA GLY A 95 5.77 -3.31 15.51
C GLY A 95 6.45 -2.21 14.68
N ARG A 96 5.67 -1.30 14.08
CA ARG A 96 6.14 -0.18 13.24
C ARG A 96 6.16 1.18 13.96
N GLY A 97 5.87 1.20 15.27
CA GLY A 97 5.85 2.42 16.08
C GLY A 97 7.26 2.86 16.50
N GLY A 98 7.71 4.02 15.99
CA GLY A 98 8.97 4.64 16.39
C GLY A 98 8.80 5.50 17.64
N GLY A 99 9.19 4.98 18.79
CA GLY A 99 9.21 5.73 20.05
C GLY A 99 10.27 5.18 21.00
N ARG A 100 11.41 5.89 21.07
CA ARG A 100 12.62 5.62 21.89
C ARG A 100 13.43 4.41 21.41
N GLY A 101 14.71 4.66 21.13
CA GLY A 101 15.64 3.68 20.58
C GLY A 101 15.68 2.39 21.39
N GLN A 102 15.17 1.32 20.78
CA GLN A 102 15.40 -0.05 21.23
C GLN A 102 16.37 -0.65 20.22
N THR A 103 17.60 -0.87 20.67
CA THR A 103 18.80 -1.12 19.88
C THR A 103 18.87 -2.51 19.22
N TRP A 104 17.81 -3.31 19.26
CA TRP A 104 17.89 -4.75 18.95
C TRP A 104 16.72 -5.38 18.19
N HIS A 105 15.76 -4.61 17.65
CA HIS A 105 14.64 -5.19 16.90
C HIS A 105 14.48 -4.61 15.49
N TRP A 106 15.03 -5.38 14.54
CA TRP A 106 14.61 -5.56 13.16
C TRP A 106 13.46 -4.65 12.69
N TYR A 107 13.82 -3.49 12.14
CA TYR A 107 12.88 -2.58 11.51
C TYR A 107 12.12 -3.32 10.40
N GLY A 108 10.80 -3.12 10.29
CA GLY A 108 10.08 -3.43 9.05
C GLY A 108 10.83 -2.82 7.86
N PRO A 109 10.64 -3.32 6.63
CA PRO A 109 11.51 -3.02 5.50
C PRO A 109 11.79 -1.53 5.41
N ASP A 110 13.07 -1.18 5.39
CA ASP A 110 13.50 0.21 5.25
C ASP A 110 12.86 0.85 4.00
N ARG A 111 12.95 2.18 3.87
CA ARG A 111 12.28 2.87 2.77
C ARG A 111 12.70 2.32 1.40
N ALA A 112 13.97 1.93 1.24
CA ALA A 112 14.50 1.39 0.00
C ALA A 112 13.92 0.00 -0.28
N ALA A 113 13.92 -0.91 0.71
CA ALA A 113 13.32 -2.24 0.60
C ALA A 113 11.81 -2.16 0.29
N ARG A 114 11.08 -1.21 0.88
CA ARG A 114 9.67 -0.96 0.54
C ARG A 114 9.51 -0.50 -0.91
N ALA A 115 10.36 0.40 -1.37
CA ALA A 115 10.32 0.89 -2.75
C ALA A 115 10.70 -0.20 -3.75
N ALA A 116 11.71 -1.02 -3.45
CA ALA A 116 12.10 -2.19 -4.23
C ALA A 116 10.94 -3.18 -4.37
N ARG A 117 10.31 -3.59 -3.25
CA ARG A 117 9.12 -4.44 -3.27
C ARG A 117 7.99 -3.86 -4.12
N SER A 118 7.71 -2.57 -3.98
CA SER A 118 6.63 -1.92 -4.72
C SER A 118 6.92 -1.91 -6.23
N ARG A 119 8.18 -1.66 -6.62
CA ARG A 119 8.61 -1.74 -8.02
C ARG A 119 8.54 -3.16 -8.56
N ALA A 120 8.99 -4.16 -7.80
CA ALA A 120 8.89 -5.57 -8.17
C ALA A 120 7.43 -6.01 -8.38
N LEU A 121 6.53 -5.65 -7.46
CA LEU A 121 5.09 -5.90 -7.62
C LEU A 121 4.51 -5.22 -8.86
N ARG A 122 4.94 -4.01 -9.21
CA ARG A 122 4.51 -3.35 -10.44
C ARG A 122 4.97 -4.12 -11.68
N GLU A 123 6.22 -4.56 -11.71
CA GLU A 123 6.74 -5.34 -12.85
C GLU A 123 6.01 -6.68 -12.99
N ALA A 124 5.77 -7.38 -11.87
CA ALA A 124 5.03 -8.64 -11.81
C ALA A 124 3.59 -8.55 -12.35
N VAL A 125 3.00 -7.36 -12.41
CA VAL A 125 1.63 -7.16 -12.93
C VAL A 125 1.57 -6.41 -14.25
N ARG A 126 2.71 -6.04 -14.85
CA ARG A 126 2.75 -5.14 -16.02
C ARG A 126 2.16 -5.79 -17.28
N GLY A 127 2.39 -7.10 -17.47
CA GLY A 127 1.90 -7.88 -18.62
C GLY A 127 0.62 -8.67 -18.35
N GLY A 128 -0.01 -8.48 -17.19
CA GLY A 128 -0.99 -9.41 -16.62
C GLY A 128 -0.53 -9.88 -15.25
N TRP A 129 -1.40 -10.56 -14.50
CA TRP A 129 -1.07 -11.04 -13.17
C TRP A 129 -0.17 -12.28 -13.25
N ASP A 130 1.09 -12.15 -12.87
CA ASP A 130 2.01 -13.27 -12.65
C ASP A 130 2.02 -13.63 -11.15
N ASP A 131 1.35 -14.74 -10.81
CA ASP A 131 1.23 -15.18 -9.41
C ASP A 131 2.59 -15.47 -8.76
N GLU A 132 3.52 -16.09 -9.49
CA GLU A 132 4.83 -16.45 -8.94
C GLU A 132 5.65 -15.20 -8.66
N ALA A 133 5.71 -14.27 -9.62
CA ALA A 133 6.44 -13.01 -9.44
C ALA A 133 5.81 -12.12 -8.35
N VAL A 134 4.49 -12.13 -8.21
CA VAL A 134 3.79 -11.40 -7.13
C VAL A 134 4.14 -11.99 -5.76
N GLN A 135 4.11 -13.32 -5.62
CA GLN A 135 4.49 -13.96 -4.35
C GLN A 135 5.97 -13.73 -4.03
N ALA A 136 6.86 -13.86 -5.01
CA ALA A 136 8.27 -13.57 -4.85
C ALA A 136 8.51 -12.12 -4.39
N ALA A 137 7.79 -11.14 -4.96
CA ALA A 137 7.90 -9.75 -4.55
C ALA A 137 7.43 -9.50 -3.11
N PHE A 138 6.40 -10.22 -2.63
CA PHE A 138 5.97 -10.13 -1.23
C PHE A 138 6.94 -10.79 -0.25
N LEU A 139 7.58 -11.89 -0.66
CA LEU A 139 8.56 -12.63 0.13
C LEU A 139 9.95 -11.97 0.11
N HIS A 140 10.24 -11.12 -0.88
CA HIS A 140 11.53 -10.43 -0.95
C HIS A 140 11.69 -9.49 0.24
N THR A 141 12.55 -9.90 1.17
CA THR A 141 13.05 -9.08 2.25
C THR A 141 14.57 -9.11 2.13
N ASP A 142 15.24 -7.96 2.19
CA ASP A 142 16.72 -7.90 2.25
C ASP A 142 17.26 -8.33 3.64
N THR A 143 16.41 -8.99 4.43
CA THR A 143 16.79 -9.66 5.68
C THR A 143 17.32 -11.04 5.35
N PRO A 144 18.57 -11.38 5.68
CA PRO A 144 18.97 -12.76 5.78
C PRO A 144 18.04 -13.43 6.80
N THR A 145 17.17 -14.34 6.36
CA THR A 145 16.52 -15.26 7.28
C THR A 145 17.61 -16.19 7.80
N LEU A 146 18.08 -15.93 9.01
CA LEU A 146 18.97 -16.84 9.73
C LEU A 146 18.20 -18.14 9.94
N PHE A 147 18.54 -19.14 9.13
CA PHE A 147 18.61 -20.52 9.62
C PHE A 147 19.91 -20.66 10.42
#